data_AF-A0A7V6G139-F1
#
_entry.id   AF-A0A7V6G139-F1
#
_cell.length_a   1.000
_cell.length_b   1.000
_cell.length_c   1.000
_cell.angle_alpha   90.00
_cell.angle_beta   90.00
_cell.angle_gamma   90.00
#
_symmetry.space_group_name_H-M   'P 1'
#
loop_
_entity.id
_entity.type
_entity.pdbx_description
1 polymer ?
#
loop_
_entity_poly.entity_id
_entity_poly.type
_entity_poly.pdbx_seq_one_letter_code
_entity_poly.pdbx_strand_id
1 'polypeptide(L)'
;MDYIREQVAYLRGLTEGLGISEETNEGKVLLHIVEILDDISDALEGLADAQEDLEEYIEVIDEDLSDLEDDFYDEFDEFDDDIDFCEVKCPECGEVTYIDMEMLDDDNKISCPNCGEELEVDFCCCDDEKDCDCE
;
A
#
# COMPACT_ATOMS: atom_id res chain seq x y z
N MET A 1 0.14 1.76 28.11
CA MET A 1 1.56 1.71 28.52
C MET A 1 1.74 1.56 30.02
N ASP A 2 0.80 2.08 30.81
CA ASP A 2 0.78 2.04 32.28
C ASP A 2 1.02 0.66 32.90
N TYR A 3 0.52 -0.41 32.29
CA TYR A 3 0.72 -1.77 32.80
C TYR A 3 2.20 -2.13 32.99
N ILE A 4 3.07 -1.81 32.02
CA ILE A 4 4.51 -2.15 32.12
C ILE A 4 5.15 -1.32 33.23
N ARG A 5 4.83 -0.02 33.32
CA ARG A 5 5.33 0.88 34.36
C ARG A 5 4.90 0.41 35.75
N GLU A 6 3.65 -0.01 35.91
CA GLU A 6 3.13 -0.62 37.13
C GLU A 6 3.86 -1.91 37.51
N GLN A 7 4.18 -2.77 36.54
CA GLN A 7 4.95 -3.99 36.78
C GLN A 7 6.39 -3.69 37.22
N VAL A 8 7.06 -2.71 36.61
CA VAL A 8 8.41 -2.29 37.01
C VAL A 8 8.39 -1.68 38.41
N ALA A 9 7.42 -0.80 38.70
CA ALA A 9 7.24 -0.22 40.03
C ALA A 9 6.95 -1.28 41.11
N TYR A 10 6.12 -2.28 40.78
CA TYR A 10 5.86 -3.42 41.66
C TYR A 10 7.14 -4.23 41.92
N LEU A 11 7.92 -4.52 40.87
CA LEU A 11 9.18 -5.24 41.00
C LEU A 11 10.18 -4.47 41.87
N ARG A 12 10.27 -3.14 41.71
CA ARG A 12 11.10 -2.27 42.55
C ARG A 12 10.70 -2.37 44.02
N GLY A 13 9.41 -2.23 44.32
CA GLY A 13 8.90 -2.40 45.69
C GLY A 13 9.15 -3.80 46.26
N LEU A 14 9.07 -4.84 45.43
CA LEU A 14 9.39 -6.21 45.84
C LEU A 14 10.89 -6.36 46.18
N THR A 15 11.78 -5.78 45.38
CA THR A 15 13.24 -5.83 45.66
C THR A 15 13.58 -5.14 46.99
N GLU A 16 12.95 -4.01 47.29
CA GLU A 16 13.09 -3.30 48.56
C GLU A 16 12.53 -4.13 49.73
N GLY A 17 11.33 -4.70 49.57
CA GLY A 17 10.66 -5.50 50.60
C GLY A 17 11.38 -6.81 50.94
N LEU A 18 12.14 -7.37 50.00
CA LEU A 18 12.98 -8.55 50.21
C LEU A 18 14.35 -8.21 50.83
N GLY A 19 14.68 -6.92 50.98
CA GLY A 19 15.97 -6.47 51.48
C GLY A 19 17.12 -6.74 50.53
N ILE A 20 16.85 -6.78 49.22
CA ILE A 20 17.91 -6.89 48.21
C ILE A 20 18.71 -5.58 48.23
N SER A 21 20.02 -5.71 48.37
CA SER A 21 20.93 -4.57 48.49
C SER A 21 22.17 -4.75 47.62
N GLU A 22 22.92 -3.66 47.43
CA GLU A 22 24.20 -3.70 46.73
C GLU A 22 25.34 -4.38 47.52
N GLU A 23 25.06 -4.97 48.68
CA GLU A 23 26.11 -5.63 49.48
C GLU A 23 26.56 -6.96 48.85
N THR A 24 25.70 -7.61 48.06
CA THR A 24 26.01 -8.85 47.34
C THR A 24 26.17 -8.59 45.85
N ASN A 25 26.95 -9.43 45.17
CA ASN A 25 27.13 -9.31 43.72
C ASN A 25 25.81 -9.54 42.98
N GLU A 26 25.02 -10.50 43.45
CA GLU A 26 23.69 -10.82 42.92
C GLU A 26 22.72 -9.64 43.12
N GLY A 27 22.75 -9.00 44.28
CA GLY A 27 21.88 -7.85 44.58
C GLY A 27 22.18 -6.64 43.70
N LYS A 28 23.46 -6.34 43.44
CA LYS A 28 23.86 -5.29 42.48
C LYS A 28 23.31 -5.56 41.08
N VAL A 29 23.44 -6.81 40.60
CA VAL A 29 22.93 -7.18 39.28
C VAL A 29 21.40 -7.03 39.21
N LEU A 30 20.68 -7.49 40.23
CA LEU A 30 19.22 -7.40 40.27
C LEU A 30 18.72 -5.96 40.31
N LEU A 31 19.37 -5.08 41.10
CA LEU A 31 19.02 -3.67 41.16
C LEU A 31 19.26 -2.98 39.81
N HIS A 32 20.39 -3.23 39.15
CA HIS A 32 20.64 -2.70 37.81
C HIS A 32 19.66 -3.24 36.75
N ILE A 33 19.21 -4.49 36.87
CA ILE A 33 18.16 -5.02 35.98
C ILE A 33 16.86 -4.23 36.17
N VAL A 34 16.48 -3.91 37.41
CA VAL A 34 15.29 -3.09 37.69
C VAL A 34 15.43 -1.70 37.10
N GLU A 35 16.59 -1.06 37.23
CA GLU A 35 16.87 0.24 36.62
C GLU A 35 16.75 0.21 35.09
N ILE A 36 17.36 -0.79 34.44
CA ILE A 36 17.27 -0.94 32.98
C ILE A 36 15.83 -1.17 32.53
N LEU A 37 15.02 -1.90 33.32
CA LEU A 37 13.60 -2.10 33.01
C LEU A 37 12.80 -0.79 33.15
N ASP A 38 13.16 0.09 34.07
CA ASP A 38 12.59 1.44 34.23
C ASP A 38 12.90 2.28 32.98
N ASP A 39 14.17 2.32 32.57
CA ASP A 39 14.62 3.02 31.36
C ASP A 39 13.93 2.50 30.09
N ILE A 40 13.75 1.18 29.98
CA ILE A 40 13.02 0.57 28.86
C ILE A 40 11.55 0.99 28.90
N SER A 41 10.93 1.05 30.09
CA SER A 41 9.52 1.46 30.20
C SER A 41 9.31 2.90 29.75
N ASP A 42 10.22 3.81 30.10
CA ASP A 42 10.20 5.21 29.67
C ASP A 42 10.46 5.33 28.15
N ALA A 43 11.44 4.59 27.62
CA ALA A 43 11.74 4.60 26.18
C ALA A 43 10.57 4.08 25.34
N LEU A 44 9.85 3.06 25.83
CA LEU A 44 8.65 2.55 25.16
C LEU A 44 7.51 3.57 25.20
N GLU A 45 7.35 4.34 26.29
CA GLU A 45 6.32 5.38 26.40
C GLU A 45 6.57 6.45 25.33
N GLY A 46 7.80 6.95 25.22
CA GLY A 46 8.17 7.88 24.16
C GLY A 46 8.02 7.33 22.74
N LEU A 47 8.15 6.01 22.55
CA LEU A 47 7.87 5.37 21.25
C LEU A 47 6.37 5.31 20.95
N ALA A 48 5.54 5.07 21.97
CA ALA A 48 4.09 5.07 21.81
C ALA A 48 3.58 6.47 21.42
N ASP A 49 4.06 7.51 22.11
CA ASP A 49 3.71 8.91 21.79
C ASP A 49 4.10 9.27 20.34
N ALA A 50 5.34 8.94 19.94
CA ALA A 50 5.80 9.20 18.58
C ALA A 50 5.03 8.40 17.51
N GLN A 51 4.43 7.27 17.89
CA GLN A 51 3.62 6.46 17.00
C GLN A 51 2.20 7.02 16.85
N GLU A 52 1.62 7.56 17.93
CA GLU A 52 0.37 8.33 17.89
C GLU A 52 0.51 9.58 16.99
N ASP A 53 1.61 10.33 17.12
CA ASP A 53 1.90 11.49 16.25
C ASP A 53 2.00 11.10 14.77
N LEU A 54 2.54 9.91 14.48
CA LEU A 54 2.64 9.40 13.10
C LEU A 54 1.29 8.93 12.56
N GLU A 55 0.42 8.35 13.40
CA GLU A 55 -0.95 8.00 13.01
C GLU A 55 -1.71 9.26 12.61
N GLU A 56 -1.67 10.33 13.42
CA GLU A 56 -2.31 11.61 13.08
C GLU A 56 -1.78 12.18 11.75
N TYR A 57 -0.47 12.14 11.52
CA TYR A 57 0.10 12.60 10.26
C TYR A 57 -0.34 11.76 9.06
N ILE A 58 -0.49 10.44 9.22
CA ILE A 58 -0.99 9.56 8.17
C ILE A 58 -2.47 9.83 7.88
N GLU A 59 -3.29 10.07 8.89
CA GLU A 59 -4.71 10.45 8.72
C GLU A 59 -4.83 11.74 7.90
N VAL A 60 -3.99 12.74 8.15
CA VAL A 60 -3.95 13.98 7.35
C VAL A 60 -3.56 13.71 5.90
N ILE A 61 -2.58 12.83 5.65
CA ILE A 61 -2.22 12.45 4.28
C ILE A 61 -3.38 11.72 3.59
N ASP A 62 -4.07 10.84 4.29
CA ASP A 62 -5.21 10.11 3.76
C ASP A 62 -6.35 11.06 3.36
N GLU A 63 -6.65 12.05 4.19
CA GLU A 63 -7.61 13.13 3.89
C GLU A 63 -7.18 13.92 2.65
N ASP A 64 -5.93 14.40 2.59
CA ASP A 64 -5.40 15.15 1.45
C ASP A 64 -5.44 14.33 0.14
N LEU A 65 -5.19 13.02 0.22
CA LEU A 65 -5.27 12.12 -0.93
C LEU A 65 -6.71 11.87 -1.35
N SER A 66 -7.64 11.70 -0.41
CA SER A 66 -9.06 11.56 -0.72
C SER A 66 -9.59 12.81 -1.44
N ASP A 67 -9.20 14.00 -1.01
CA ASP A 67 -9.56 15.25 -1.68
C ASP A 67 -9.02 15.31 -3.11
N LEU A 68 -7.78 14.84 -3.34
CA LEU A 68 -7.19 14.75 -4.68
C LEU A 68 -7.90 13.70 -5.54
N GLU A 69 -8.28 12.57 -4.95
CA GLU A 69 -9.01 11.52 -5.63
C GLU A 69 -10.37 12.03 -6.10
N ASP A 70 -11.12 12.71 -5.24
CA ASP A 70 -12.39 13.34 -5.62
C ASP A 70 -12.17 14.37 -6.74
N ASP A 71 -11.20 15.27 -6.60
CA ASP A 71 -10.91 16.31 -7.62
C ASP A 71 -10.46 15.74 -8.98
N PHE A 72 -9.75 14.60 -9.01
CA PHE A 72 -9.16 14.05 -10.24
C PHE A 72 -10.01 12.93 -10.85
N TYR A 73 -10.63 12.07 -10.03
CA TYR A 73 -11.44 10.95 -10.52
C TYR A 73 -12.90 11.34 -10.78
N ASP A 74 -13.49 12.32 -10.09
CA ASP A 74 -14.83 12.82 -10.47
C ASP A 74 -14.82 13.51 -11.85
N GLU A 75 -13.68 14.03 -12.31
CA GLU A 75 -13.51 14.59 -13.67
C GLU A 75 -13.22 13.51 -14.73
N PHE A 76 -12.89 12.27 -14.30
CA PHE A 76 -12.65 11.10 -15.15
C PHE A 76 -13.77 10.06 -15.11
N ASP A 77 -14.71 10.10 -14.16
CA ASP A 77 -15.94 9.28 -14.17
C ASP A 77 -16.97 9.77 -15.23
N GLU A 78 -16.72 10.91 -15.90
CA GLU A 78 -17.36 11.28 -17.18
C GLU A 78 -16.54 10.81 -18.41
N PHE A 79 -15.37 10.19 -18.22
CA PHE A 79 -14.77 9.29 -19.20
C PHE A 79 -15.17 7.87 -18.81
N ASP A 80 -16.44 7.60 -19.11
CA ASP A 80 -17.06 6.28 -19.19
C ASP A 80 -16.07 5.23 -19.72
N ASP A 81 -16.33 3.98 -19.36
CA ASP A 81 -15.65 2.74 -19.76
C ASP A 81 -15.70 2.47 -21.30
N ASP A 82 -15.70 3.52 -22.13
CA ASP A 82 -15.87 3.55 -23.58
C ASP A 82 -14.55 3.78 -24.34
N ILE A 83 -13.36 3.75 -23.69
CA ILE A 83 -12.11 3.65 -24.47
C ILE A 83 -11.91 2.19 -24.87
N ASP A 84 -12.58 1.86 -25.95
CA ASP A 84 -12.76 0.54 -26.52
C ASP A 84 -11.42 0.12 -27.19
N PHE A 85 -10.44 -0.30 -26.38
CA PHE A 85 -9.13 -0.74 -26.85
C PHE A 85 -9.15 -2.23 -27.24
N CYS A 86 -8.71 -2.55 -28.47
CA CYS A 86 -8.54 -3.93 -28.93
C CYS A 86 -7.05 -4.33 -28.98
N GLU A 87 -6.70 -5.48 -28.40
CA GLU A 87 -5.37 -6.10 -28.56
C GLU A 87 -5.31 -6.85 -29.89
N VAL A 88 -4.46 -6.41 -30.82
CA VAL A 88 -4.29 -7.04 -32.13
C VAL A 88 -2.84 -7.38 -32.37
N LYS A 89 -2.59 -8.62 -32.79
CA LYS A 89 -1.27 -9.08 -33.21
C LYS A 89 -1.09 -8.91 -34.70
N CYS A 90 -0.10 -8.13 -35.13
CA CYS A 90 0.20 -7.96 -36.54
C CYS A 90 0.64 -9.30 -37.17
N PRO A 91 0.00 -9.76 -38.26
CA PRO A 91 0.34 -11.03 -38.90
C PRO A 91 1.71 -11.02 -39.59
N GLU A 92 2.17 -9.85 -40.03
CA GLU A 92 3.43 -9.71 -40.78
C GLU A 92 4.65 -9.58 -39.87
N CYS A 93 4.61 -8.71 -38.86
CA CYS A 93 5.76 -8.51 -37.96
C CYS A 93 5.66 -9.25 -36.63
N GLY A 94 4.46 -9.73 -36.27
CA GLY A 94 4.20 -10.45 -35.02
C GLY A 94 4.13 -9.57 -33.78
N GLU A 95 4.24 -8.25 -33.93
CA GLU A 95 4.12 -7.29 -32.82
C GLU A 95 2.68 -7.24 -32.31
N VAL A 96 2.52 -7.25 -31.00
CA VAL A 96 1.22 -7.06 -30.33
C VAL A 96 1.05 -5.56 -30.11
N THR A 97 -0.01 -4.98 -30.67
CA THR A 97 -0.32 -3.57 -30.53
C THR A 97 -1.71 -3.41 -29.89
N TYR A 98 -1.85 -2.37 -29.08
CA TYR A 98 -3.13 -1.94 -28.52
C TYR A 98 -3.67 -0.84 -29.42
N ILE A 99 -4.86 -1.03 -29.99
CA ILE A 99 -5.49 -0.09 -30.91
C ILE A 99 -6.71 0.49 -30.22
N ASP A 100 -6.77 1.82 -30.18
CA ASP A 100 -7.96 2.57 -29.83
C ASP A 100 -8.97 2.47 -30.98
N MET A 101 -10.18 1.98 -30.73
CA MET A 101 -11.20 1.86 -31.79
C MET A 101 -11.63 3.21 -32.37
N GLU A 102 -11.43 4.33 -31.67
CA GLU A 102 -11.65 5.66 -32.23
C GLU A 102 -10.62 6.05 -33.32
N MET A 103 -9.49 5.35 -33.39
CA MET A 103 -8.44 5.58 -34.40
C MET A 103 -8.64 4.76 -35.68
N LEU A 104 -9.67 3.92 -35.76
CA LEU A 104 -9.99 3.14 -36.95
C LEU A 104 -10.66 4.04 -38.01
N ASP A 105 -10.26 3.88 -39.27
CA ASP A 105 -10.97 4.50 -40.40
C ASP A 105 -12.34 3.84 -40.63
N ASP A 106 -13.21 4.43 -41.48
CA ASP A 106 -14.58 3.96 -41.79
C ASP A 106 -14.67 2.46 -42.25
N ASP A 107 -13.55 1.86 -42.65
CA ASP A 107 -13.41 0.45 -43.07
C ASP A 107 -12.76 -0.47 -42.00
N ASN A 108 -12.64 -0.01 -40.74
CA ASN A 108 -11.96 -0.70 -39.62
C ASN A 108 -10.49 -1.04 -39.87
N LYS A 109 -9.77 -0.13 -40.53
CA LYS A 109 -8.37 -0.32 -40.91
C LYS A 109 -7.44 0.62 -40.15
N ILE A 110 -6.26 0.11 -39.80
CA ILE A 110 -5.17 0.91 -39.25
C ILE A 110 -3.81 0.37 -39.68
N SER A 111 -2.84 1.26 -39.91
CA SER A 111 -1.47 0.83 -40.24
C SER A 111 -0.72 0.42 -38.98
N CYS A 112 -0.08 -0.75 -39.01
CA CYS A 112 0.78 -1.21 -37.93
C CYS A 112 1.94 -0.21 -37.69
N PRO A 113 2.16 0.28 -36.46
CA PRO A 113 3.21 1.25 -36.18
C PRO A 113 4.64 0.68 -36.32
N ASN A 114 4.79 -0.65 -36.31
CA ASN A 114 6.08 -1.31 -36.40
C ASN A 114 6.52 -1.57 -37.86
N CYS A 115 5.62 -2.07 -38.72
CA CYS A 115 5.97 -2.44 -40.10
C CYS A 115 5.22 -1.66 -41.19
N GLY A 116 4.17 -0.92 -40.84
CA GLY A 116 3.35 -0.15 -41.78
C GLY A 116 2.33 -0.97 -42.58
N GLU A 117 2.17 -2.26 -42.28
CA GLU A 117 1.14 -3.11 -42.90
C GLU A 117 -0.27 -2.69 -42.42
N GLU A 118 -1.27 -2.74 -43.30
CA GLU A 118 -2.66 -2.48 -42.94
C GLU A 118 -3.24 -3.66 -42.14
N LEU A 119 -3.79 -3.36 -40.97
CA LEU A 119 -4.51 -4.28 -40.10
C LEU A 119 -6.00 -4.04 -40.25
N GLU A 120 -6.78 -5.10 -40.44
CA GLU A 120 -8.25 -5.08 -40.33
C GLU A 120 -8.63 -5.59 -38.93
N VAL A 121 -9.42 -4.80 -38.19
CA VAL A 121 -9.86 -5.13 -36.82
C VAL A 121 -11.33 -5.54 -36.85
N ASP A 122 -11.63 -6.77 -36.40
CA ASP A 122 -13.00 -7.28 -36.30
C ASP A 122 -13.61 -7.00 -34.92
N PHE A 123 -14.79 -6.36 -34.89
CA PHE A 123 -15.52 -6.02 -33.66
C PHE A 123 -16.00 -7.22 -32.78
N CYS A 124 -15.75 -8.50 -33.13
CA CYS A 124 -16.14 -9.64 -32.24
C CYS A 124 -15.22 -9.78 -31.01
N CYS A 125 -14.16 -8.98 -30.85
CA CYS A 125 -13.25 -9.11 -29.72
C CYS A 125 -13.72 -8.38 -28.44
N CYS A 126 -14.86 -7.69 -28.48
CA CYS A 126 -15.22 -6.69 -27.47
C CYS A 126 -16.48 -7.00 -26.64
N ASP A 127 -17.07 -8.20 -26.74
CA ASP A 127 -18.16 -8.60 -25.84
C ASP A 127 -17.67 -9.62 -24.81
N ASP A 128 -17.55 -9.17 -23.56
CA ASP A 128 -17.40 -9.97 -22.34
C ASP A 128 -18.66 -10.81 -21.99
N GLU A 129 -19.53 -11.08 -22.98
CA GLU A 129 -20.60 -12.07 -22.90
C GLU A 129 -20.28 -13.29 -23.77
N LYS A 130 -19.70 -14.30 -23.12
CA LYS A 130 -19.66 -15.73 -23.46
C LYS A 130 -20.24 -16.17 -24.84
N ASP A 131 -19.36 -16.82 -25.61
CA ASP A 131 -19.58 -17.61 -26.85
C ASP A 131 -19.26 -16.90 -28.20
N CYS A 132 -18.01 -16.48 -28.44
CA CYS A 132 -17.48 -16.31 -29.82
C CYS A 132 -16.51 -17.49 -30.11
N ASP A 133 -17.03 -18.58 -30.69
CA ASP A 133 -16.26 -19.71 -31.25
C ASP A 133 -15.69 -19.23 -32.59
N CYS A 134 -14.47 -18.68 -32.59
CA CYS A 134 -13.77 -18.28 -33.81
C CYS A 134 -12.93 -19.46 -34.35
N GLU A 135 -13.36 -20.05 -35.47
CA GLU A 135 -12.57 -21.02 -36.26
C GLU A 135 -11.35 -20.38 -36.96
#